data_AF-A0A955ABG5-F1
#
_entry.id   AF-A0A955ABG5-F1
#
_cell.length_a   1.000
_cell.length_b   1.000
_cell.length_c   1.000
_cell.angle_alpha   90.00
_cell.angle_beta   90.00
_cell.angle_gamma   90.00
#
_symmetry.space_group_name_H-M   'P 1'
#
loop_
_entity.id
_entity.type
_entity.pdbx_description
1 polymer ?
#
loop_
_entity_poly.entity_id
_entity_poly.type
_entity_poly.pdbx_seq_one_letter_code
_entity_poly.pdbx_strand_id
1 'polypeptide(L)'
;MFESLVFGAYDWLWIAMVLATTVGLLALWSYLGRPRMTASSFAAMLLKCVAVVALAFCLLEPQLRVERPRPGANMLAVVVDNSRSMQICPSGLTHSRADGLRPWLRTESAWQTRAAQDFEVRRYRFDQNLQPVTEFEELDFTGQHSALASTLDTLQSRFAKRSVAGALLFTDGLATDVVERLLQEGDFPFPLYPVIERA
;
A
#
# COMPACT_ATOMS: atom_id res chain seq x y z
N MET A 1 4.35 15.13 -0.64
CA MET A 1 5.50 14.96 0.27
C MET A 1 5.01 15.36 1.64
N PHE A 2 4.51 14.41 2.42
CA PHE A 2 4.03 14.66 3.78
C PHE A 2 5.23 14.49 4.71
N GLU A 3 5.89 15.60 5.04
CA GLU A 3 6.96 15.60 6.03
C GLU A 3 6.30 15.65 7.42
N SER A 4 6.02 14.49 8.00
CA SER A 4 5.56 14.42 9.38
C SER A 4 6.78 14.38 10.31
N LEU A 5 6.97 15.46 11.06
CA LEU A 5 7.96 15.50 12.12
C LEU A 5 7.43 14.63 13.27
N VAL A 6 8.03 13.46 13.49
CA VAL A 6 7.63 12.55 14.57
C VAL A 6 8.71 12.54 15.63
N PHE A 7 8.36 12.97 16.84
CA PHE A 7 9.25 12.88 18.00
C PHE A 7 9.23 11.45 18.54
N GLY A 8 10.28 10.67 18.28
CA GLY A 8 10.37 9.26 18.67
C GLY A 8 10.35 9.00 20.17
N ALA A 9 10.64 10.02 20.98
CA ALA A 9 10.74 9.93 22.44
C ALA A 9 9.70 10.80 23.16
N TYR A 10 8.42 10.75 22.74
CA TYR A 10 7.33 11.53 23.36
C TYR A 10 7.31 11.38 24.90
N ASP A 11 7.55 10.16 25.40
CA ASP A 11 7.54 9.85 26.83
C ASP A 11 8.71 10.46 27.62
N TRP A 12 9.80 10.87 26.95
CA TRP A 12 10.98 11.48 27.59
C TRP A 12 11.06 12.99 27.35
N LEU A 13 10.17 13.57 26.53
CA LEU A 13 10.13 15.00 26.24
C LEU A 13 10.05 15.85 27.51
N TRP A 14 9.22 15.43 28.47
CA TRP A 14 9.05 16.16 29.72
C TRP A 14 10.33 16.11 30.58
N ILE A 15 11.05 14.98 30.60
CA ILE A 15 12.33 14.84 31.33
C ILE A 15 13.39 15.75 30.69
N ALA A 16 13.50 15.71 29.36
CA ALA A 16 14.41 16.56 28.59
C ALA A 16 14.13 18.05 28.83
N MET A 17 12.85 18.45 28.82
CA MET A 17 12.42 19.82 29.03
C MET A 17 12.70 20.28 30.47
N VAL A 18 12.42 19.45 31.48
CA VAL A 18 12.70 19.76 32.89
C VAL A 18 14.21 19.89 33.12
N LEU A 19 15.02 19.00 32.56
CA LEU A 19 16.48 19.06 32.69
C LEU A 19 17.06 20.32 32.02
N ALA A 20 16.66 20.60 30.78
CA ALA A 20 17.10 21.78 30.03
C ALA A 20 16.70 23.09 30.75
N THR A 21 15.46 23.15 31.26
CA THR A 21 14.95 24.31 32.00
C THR A 21 15.73 24.50 33.31
N THR A 22 15.98 23.42 34.04
CA THR A 22 16.73 23.47 35.32
C THR A 22 18.17 23.94 35.11
N VAL A 23 18.88 23.38 34.13
CA VAL A 23 20.26 23.78 33.81
C VAL A 23 20.29 25.23 33.29
N GLY A 24 19.33 25.63 32.46
CA GLY A 24 19.20 26.99 31.95
C GLY A 24 18.96 28.03 33.05
N LEU A 25 18.03 27.75 33.98
CA LEU A 25 17.75 28.62 35.12
C LEU A 25 18.95 28.73 36.07
N LEU A 26 19.62 27.62 36.39
CA LEU A 26 20.84 27.64 37.22
C LEU A 26 21.97 28.44 36.57
N ALA A 27 22.15 28.32 35.26
CA ALA A 27 23.10 29.14 34.52
C ALA A 27 22.74 30.63 34.58
N LEU A 28 21.47 30.98 34.40
CA LEU A 28 20.98 32.36 34.46
C LEU A 28 21.19 32.96 35.86
N TRP A 29 20.81 32.22 36.90
CA TRP A 29 20.92 32.64 38.30
C TRP A 29 22.38 32.84 38.73
N SER A 30 23.28 31.97 38.27
CA SER A 30 24.72 32.10 38.51
C SER A 30 25.35 33.36 37.90
N TYR A 31 24.77 33.91 36.83
CA TYR A 31 25.27 35.13 36.18
C TYR A 31 24.56 36.41 36.67
N LEU A 32 23.26 36.33 37.01
CA LEU A 32 22.49 37.45 37.57
C LEU A 32 23.00 37.89 38.96
N GLY A 33 23.64 37.00 39.73
CA GLY A 33 24.26 37.34 41.02
C GLY A 33 25.59 38.10 40.93
N ARG A 34 26.10 38.42 39.71
CA ARG A 34 27.39 39.12 39.55
C ARG A 34 27.20 40.64 39.45
N PRO A 35 27.81 41.45 40.34
CA PRO A 35 27.59 42.90 40.41
C PRO A 35 28.17 43.70 39.23
N ARG A 36 29.04 43.11 38.40
CA ARG A 36 29.55 43.73 37.15
C ARG A 36 29.67 42.67 36.05
N MET A 37 28.79 42.73 35.06
CA MET A 37 28.87 41.89 33.85
C MET A 37 29.85 42.51 32.85
N THR A 38 30.95 41.83 32.58
CA THR A 38 31.86 42.18 31.46
C THR A 38 31.30 41.67 30.14
N ALA A 39 31.67 42.28 29.01
CA ALA A 39 31.26 41.81 27.67
C ALA A 39 31.64 40.33 27.42
N SER A 40 32.79 39.89 27.95
CA SER A 40 33.22 38.50 27.92
C SER A 40 32.32 37.57 28.76
N SER A 41 31.83 38.04 29.91
CA SER A 41 30.90 37.28 30.75
C SER A 41 29.53 37.11 30.06
N PHE A 42 29.08 38.14 29.33
CA PHE A 42 27.84 38.08 28.55
C PHE A 42 27.97 37.11 27.36
N ALA A 43 29.08 37.16 26.62
CA ALA A 43 29.36 36.22 25.54
C ALA A 43 29.43 34.76 26.03
N ALA A 44 30.08 34.53 27.18
CA ALA A 44 30.14 33.21 27.79
C ALA A 44 28.77 32.70 28.28
N MET A 45 27.89 33.61 28.74
CA MET A 45 26.50 33.28 29.10
C MET A 45 25.69 32.89 27.86
N LEU A 46 25.77 33.66 26.77
CA LEU A 46 25.07 33.35 25.53
C LEU A 46 25.49 31.98 24.98
N LEU A 47 26.79 31.70 24.95
CA LEU A 47 27.33 30.44 24.45
C LEU A 47 26.87 29.24 25.30
N LYS A 48 26.78 29.40 26.63
CA LYS A 48 26.23 28.37 27.53
C LYS A 48 24.74 28.14 27.26
N CYS A 49 23.95 29.20 27.07
CA CYS A 49 22.53 29.06 26.72
C CYS A 49 22.37 28.30 25.39
N VAL A 50 23.14 28.67 24.35
CA VAL A 50 23.14 27.97 23.06
C VAL A 50 23.54 26.50 23.22
N ALA A 51 24.54 26.20 24.04
CA ALA A 51 24.94 24.81 24.31
C ALA A 51 23.84 24.00 25.01
N VAL A 52 23.13 24.60 25.97
CA VAL A 52 21.99 23.94 26.65
C VAL A 52 20.84 23.70 25.66
N VAL A 53 20.52 24.68 24.82
CA VAL A 53 19.49 24.53 23.78
C VAL A 53 19.89 23.45 22.76
N ALA A 54 21.15 23.44 22.31
CA ALA A 54 21.66 22.43 21.39
C ALA A 54 21.64 21.03 22.00
N LEU A 55 22.03 20.88 23.27
CA LEU A 55 21.93 19.61 24.00
C LEU A 55 20.49 19.15 24.15
N ALA A 56 19.57 20.05 24.48
CA ALA A 56 18.14 19.75 24.52
C ALA A 56 17.64 19.30 23.15
N PHE A 57 18.05 19.98 22.08
CA PHE A 57 17.70 19.61 20.71
C PHE A 57 18.27 18.23 20.29
N CYS A 58 19.50 17.91 20.68
CA CYS A 58 20.07 16.59 20.47
C CYS A 58 19.34 15.51 21.29
N LEU A 59 18.93 15.82 22.52
CA LEU A 59 18.18 14.91 23.39
C LEU A 59 16.75 14.66 22.88
N LEU A 60 16.17 15.64 22.18
CA LEU A 60 14.88 15.49 21.49
C LEU A 60 14.93 14.55 20.30
N GLU A 61 16.14 14.11 19.89
CA GLU A 61 16.42 13.17 18.82
C GLU A 61 15.48 13.39 17.61
N PRO A 62 15.60 14.54 16.92
CA PRO A 62 14.69 14.88 15.82
C PRO A 62 14.85 13.85 14.70
N GLN A 63 13.90 12.93 14.61
CA GLN A 63 13.89 11.90 13.59
C GLN A 63 13.08 12.39 12.39
N LEU A 64 13.75 12.51 11.25
CA LEU A 64 13.10 12.68 9.96
C LEU A 64 12.59 11.31 9.50
N ARG A 65 11.29 11.06 9.66
CA ARG A 65 10.65 9.89 9.05
C ARG A 65 10.39 10.16 7.58
N VAL A 66 11.18 9.51 6.74
CA VAL A 66 10.90 9.44 5.30
C VAL A 66 10.18 8.13 5.03
N GLU A 67 8.86 8.18 4.87
CA GLU A 67 8.10 7.05 4.36
C GLU A 67 8.47 6.82 2.89
N ARG A 68 9.13 5.70 2.60
CA ARG A 68 9.36 5.26 1.23
C ARG A 68 8.38 4.14 0.91
N PRO A 69 7.51 4.30 -0.11
CA PRO A 69 6.71 3.18 -0.58
C PRO A 69 7.66 2.06 -1.01
N ARG A 70 7.50 0.88 -0.41
CA ARG A 70 8.29 -0.29 -0.77
C ARG A 70 7.61 -0.93 -2.00
N PRO A 71 8.27 -0.98 -3.16
CA PRO A 71 7.73 -1.72 -4.31
C PRO A 71 7.48 -3.17 -3.90
N GLY A 72 6.32 -3.72 -4.28
CA GLY A 72 5.89 -5.07 -3.93
C GLY A 72 5.28 -5.25 -2.54
N ALA A 73 5.12 -4.19 -1.75
CA ALA A 73 4.41 -4.30 -0.45
C ALA A 73 2.89 -4.47 -0.62
N ASN A 74 2.36 -4.08 -1.79
CA ASN A 74 0.95 -4.20 -2.13
C ASN A 74 0.75 -5.29 -3.18
N MET A 75 -0.24 -6.15 -2.95
CA MET A 75 -0.60 -7.23 -3.85
C MET A 75 -1.54 -6.76 -4.95
N LEU A 76 -1.32 -7.19 -6.18
CA LEU A 76 -2.26 -7.03 -7.29
C LEU A 76 -2.73 -8.42 -7.72
N ALA A 77 -4.03 -8.70 -7.58
CA ALA A 77 -4.60 -9.96 -8.03
C ALA A 77 -5.02 -9.85 -9.49
N VAL A 78 -4.61 -10.80 -10.33
CA VAL A 78 -5.08 -10.96 -11.71
C VAL A 78 -5.93 -12.22 -11.74
N VAL A 79 -7.22 -12.06 -11.96
CA VAL A 79 -8.23 -13.12 -11.84
C VAL A 79 -8.89 -13.31 -13.20
N VAL A 80 -8.81 -14.53 -13.73
CA VAL A 80 -9.31 -14.86 -15.07
C VAL A 80 -10.40 -15.92 -15.00
N ASP A 81 -11.49 -15.66 -15.70
CA ASP A 81 -12.60 -16.59 -15.91
C ASP A 81 -12.17 -17.70 -16.88
N ASN A 82 -12.21 -18.94 -16.40
CA ASN A 82 -11.84 -20.15 -17.15
C ASN A 82 -13.08 -20.96 -17.57
N SER A 83 -14.25 -20.33 -17.65
CA SER A 83 -15.49 -20.98 -18.08
C SER A 83 -15.58 -21.14 -19.62
N ARG A 84 -16.43 -22.07 -20.05
CA ARG A 84 -16.68 -22.36 -21.47
C ARG A 84 -17.30 -21.19 -22.24
N SER A 85 -17.94 -20.23 -21.58
CA SER A 85 -18.52 -19.06 -22.24
C SER A 85 -17.46 -18.15 -22.86
N MET A 86 -16.23 -18.17 -22.31
CA MET A 86 -15.08 -17.47 -22.88
C MET A 86 -14.64 -18.03 -24.24
N GLN A 87 -15.02 -19.26 -24.59
CA GLN A 87 -14.76 -19.84 -25.91
C GLN A 87 -15.77 -19.37 -26.98
N ILE A 88 -16.82 -18.65 -26.59
CA ILE A 88 -17.81 -18.15 -27.53
C ILE A 88 -17.18 -17.08 -28.42
N CYS A 89 -17.36 -17.24 -29.73
CA CYS A 89 -16.95 -16.26 -30.73
C CYS A 89 -18.08 -15.22 -30.92
N PRO A 90 -17.86 -13.94 -30.58
CA PRO A 90 -18.86 -12.90 -30.81
C PRO A 90 -19.14 -12.72 -32.30
N SER A 91 -20.39 -12.38 -32.64
CA SER A 91 -20.80 -12.12 -34.03
C SER A 91 -19.99 -10.97 -34.63
N GLY A 92 -19.17 -11.27 -35.64
CA GLY A 92 -18.31 -10.29 -36.33
C GLY A 92 -16.81 -10.47 -36.05
N LEU A 93 -16.42 -11.33 -35.10
CA LEU A 93 -15.03 -11.67 -34.83
C LEU A 93 -14.68 -13.06 -35.40
N THR A 94 -13.40 -13.28 -35.67
CA THR A 94 -12.85 -14.56 -36.17
C THR A 94 -12.26 -15.43 -35.05
N HIS A 95 -12.19 -14.91 -33.84
CA HIS A 95 -11.54 -15.53 -32.69
C HIS A 95 -12.46 -15.49 -31.46
N SER A 96 -12.28 -16.46 -30.57
CA SER A 96 -13.01 -16.50 -29.30
C SER A 96 -12.56 -15.37 -28.36
N ARG A 97 -13.39 -15.01 -27.37
CA ARG A 97 -13.02 -14.01 -26.34
C ARG A 97 -11.72 -14.43 -25.62
N ALA A 98 -11.58 -15.71 -25.31
CA ALA A 98 -10.38 -16.29 -24.75
C ALA A 98 -9.14 -16.06 -25.63
N ASP A 99 -9.27 -16.24 -26.94
CA ASP A 99 -8.16 -16.04 -27.89
C ASP A 99 -7.75 -14.56 -28.01
N GLY A 100 -8.71 -13.63 -27.92
CA GLY A 100 -8.44 -12.19 -27.88
C GLY A 100 -7.69 -11.75 -26.62
N LEU A 101 -7.98 -12.40 -25.47
CA LEU A 101 -7.33 -12.10 -24.19
C LEU A 101 -5.97 -12.77 -24.00
N ARG A 102 -5.73 -13.93 -24.62
CA ARG A 102 -4.47 -14.69 -24.48
C ARG A 102 -3.19 -13.84 -24.62
N PRO A 103 -3.05 -12.94 -25.62
CA PRO A 103 -1.86 -12.09 -25.75
C PRO A 103 -1.62 -11.18 -24.53
N TRP A 104 -2.70 -10.71 -23.89
CA TRP A 104 -2.65 -9.84 -22.71
C TRP A 104 -2.39 -10.62 -21.42
N LEU A 105 -2.81 -11.88 -21.37
CA LEU A 105 -2.64 -12.72 -20.20
C LEU A 105 -1.24 -13.33 -20.10
N ARG A 106 -0.42 -13.31 -21.15
CA ARG A 106 0.98 -13.79 -21.07
C ARG A 106 1.74 -13.13 -19.93
N THR A 107 2.46 -13.93 -19.15
CA THR A 107 3.26 -13.49 -18.01
C THR A 107 4.24 -12.37 -18.38
N GLU A 108 4.78 -12.41 -19.60
CA GLU A 108 5.73 -11.42 -20.14
C GLU A 108 5.07 -10.19 -20.80
N SER A 109 3.75 -10.06 -20.73
CA SER A 109 3.05 -8.90 -21.30
C SER A 109 3.55 -7.60 -20.66
N ALA A 110 3.71 -6.55 -21.48
CA ALA A 110 4.33 -5.29 -21.05
C ALA A 110 3.65 -4.67 -19.82
N TRP A 111 2.33 -4.84 -19.68
CA TRP A 111 1.58 -4.32 -18.54
C TRP A 111 1.82 -5.15 -17.25
N GLN A 112 1.92 -6.48 -17.34
CA GLN A 112 2.24 -7.32 -16.17
C GLN A 112 3.66 -7.06 -15.70
N THR A 113 4.62 -6.95 -16.62
CA THR A 113 6.01 -6.63 -16.29
C THR A 113 6.13 -5.29 -15.58
N ARG A 114 5.40 -4.27 -16.05
CA ARG A 114 5.33 -2.97 -15.37
C ARG A 114 4.65 -3.07 -14.02
N ALA A 115 3.52 -3.77 -13.92
CA ALA A 115 2.81 -3.95 -12.65
C ALA A 115 3.66 -4.69 -11.62
N ALA A 116 4.46 -5.67 -12.04
CA ALA A 116 5.36 -6.43 -11.18
C ALA A 116 6.54 -5.60 -10.61
N GLN A 117 6.84 -4.43 -11.18
CA GLN A 117 7.84 -3.52 -10.62
C GLN A 117 7.33 -2.82 -9.35
N ASP A 118 6.03 -2.56 -9.26
CA ASP A 118 5.41 -1.80 -8.16
C ASP A 118 4.61 -2.70 -7.20
N PHE A 119 4.09 -3.84 -7.68
CA PHE A 119 3.16 -4.72 -6.97
C PHE A 119 3.59 -6.19 -6.98
N GLU A 120 3.19 -6.93 -5.93
CA GLU A 120 3.25 -8.40 -5.96
C GLU A 120 2.08 -8.94 -6.79
N VAL A 121 2.33 -9.23 -8.08
CA VAL A 121 1.32 -9.74 -9.01
C VAL A 121 1.03 -11.21 -8.72
N ARG A 122 -0.20 -11.53 -8.31
CA ARG A 122 -0.67 -12.91 -8.10
C ARG A 122 -1.74 -13.27 -9.12
N ARG A 123 -1.55 -14.42 -9.76
CA ARG A 123 -2.43 -14.90 -10.83
C ARG A 123 -3.37 -15.96 -10.29
N TYR A 124 -4.63 -15.85 -10.70
CA TYR A 124 -5.68 -16.77 -10.34
C TYR A 124 -6.55 -17.06 -11.55
N ARG A 125 -7.04 -18.29 -11.61
CA ARG A 125 -8.14 -18.68 -12.48
C ARG A 125 -9.35 -19.05 -11.65
N PHE A 126 -10.55 -18.87 -12.18
CA PHE A 126 -11.76 -19.38 -11.57
C PHE A 126 -12.70 -19.99 -12.59
N ASP A 127 -13.41 -21.01 -12.17
CA ASP A 127 -14.53 -21.61 -12.85
C ASP A 127 -15.63 -21.85 -11.81
N GLN A 128 -15.67 -23.02 -11.18
CA GLN A 128 -16.42 -23.29 -9.96
C GLN A 128 -15.65 -22.82 -8.71
N ASN A 129 -14.31 -22.88 -8.73
CA ASN A 129 -13.48 -22.52 -7.58
C ASN A 129 -12.31 -21.61 -7.98
N LEU A 130 -11.90 -20.72 -7.07
CA LEU A 130 -10.71 -19.89 -7.26
C LEU A 130 -9.42 -20.69 -7.01
N GLN A 131 -8.54 -20.74 -8.01
CA GLN A 131 -7.27 -21.46 -7.93
C GLN A 131 -6.09 -20.56 -8.34
N PRO A 132 -4.97 -20.55 -7.58
CA PRO A 132 -3.75 -19.86 -8.00
C PRO A 132 -3.11 -20.57 -9.20
N VAL A 133 -2.55 -19.81 -10.12
CA VAL A 133 -1.78 -20.32 -11.26
C VAL A 133 -0.45 -19.61 -11.35
N THR A 134 0.58 -20.30 -11.86
CA THR A 134 1.89 -19.68 -12.10
C THR A 134 1.87 -18.89 -13.40
N GLU A 135 1.25 -19.51 -14.42
CA GLU A 135 1.22 -19.10 -15.81
C GLU A 135 -0.21 -19.21 -16.34
N PHE A 136 -0.59 -18.30 -17.24
CA PHE A 136 -1.92 -18.30 -17.84
C PHE A 136 -1.98 -19.16 -19.13
N GLU A 137 -0.85 -19.70 -19.58
CA GLU A 137 -0.81 -20.74 -20.63
C GLU A 137 -1.61 -22.00 -20.25
N GLU A 138 -1.77 -22.28 -18.95
CA GLU A 138 -2.56 -23.42 -18.44
C GLU A 138 -4.09 -23.22 -18.56
N LEU A 139 -4.56 -22.06 -19.01
CA LEU A 139 -5.99 -21.80 -19.19
C LEU A 139 -6.55 -22.57 -20.39
N ASP A 140 -7.41 -23.55 -20.08
CA ASP A 140 -8.08 -24.42 -21.05
C ASP A 140 -9.52 -23.98 -21.37
N PHE A 141 -10.07 -23.05 -20.59
CA PHE A 141 -11.43 -22.54 -20.69
C PHE A 141 -12.52 -23.64 -20.71
N THR A 142 -12.28 -24.77 -20.03
CA THR A 142 -13.21 -25.92 -20.04
C THR A 142 -14.24 -25.89 -18.91
N GLY A 143 -14.17 -24.89 -18.02
CA GLY A 143 -15.02 -24.77 -16.84
C GLY A 143 -16.51 -24.74 -17.18
N GLN A 144 -17.32 -25.51 -16.45
CA GLN A 144 -18.77 -25.57 -16.68
C GLN A 144 -19.55 -24.47 -15.95
N HIS A 145 -18.91 -23.80 -15.00
CA HIS A 145 -19.48 -22.78 -14.15
C HIS A 145 -18.59 -21.54 -14.20
N SER A 146 -19.22 -20.37 -14.01
CA SER A 146 -18.54 -19.12 -13.69
C SER A 146 -19.09 -18.67 -12.33
N ALA A 147 -18.44 -19.09 -11.26
CA ALA A 147 -18.83 -18.84 -9.87
C ALA A 147 -18.17 -17.52 -9.40
N LEU A 148 -18.72 -16.41 -9.87
CA LEU A 148 -18.15 -15.08 -9.70
C LEU A 148 -18.35 -14.59 -8.26
N ALA A 149 -19.55 -14.79 -7.69
CA ALA A 149 -19.85 -14.39 -6.32
C ALA A 149 -19.00 -15.13 -5.30
N SER A 150 -18.88 -16.46 -5.43
CA SER A 150 -18.04 -17.25 -4.53
C SER A 150 -16.55 -16.92 -4.67
N THR A 151 -16.10 -16.59 -5.87
CA THR A 151 -14.73 -16.16 -6.15
C THR A 151 -14.40 -14.84 -5.46
N LEU A 152 -15.28 -13.84 -5.56
CA LEU A 152 -15.08 -12.55 -4.92
C LEU A 152 -15.10 -12.65 -3.38
N ASP A 153 -15.99 -13.45 -2.80
CA ASP A 153 -16.01 -13.73 -1.35
C ASP A 153 -14.72 -14.41 -0.87
N THR A 154 -14.23 -15.37 -1.66
CA THR A 154 -12.95 -16.04 -1.38
C THR A 154 -11.78 -15.05 -1.44
N LEU A 155 -11.77 -14.12 -2.41
CA LEU A 155 -10.76 -13.07 -2.50
C LEU A 155 -10.84 -12.10 -1.32
N GLN A 156 -12.04 -11.66 -0.94
CA GLN A 156 -12.27 -10.79 0.21
C GLN A 156 -11.72 -11.42 1.49
N SER A 157 -12.09 -12.67 1.74
CA SER A 157 -11.60 -13.43 2.90
C SER A 157 -10.08 -13.63 2.88
N ARG A 158 -9.50 -13.90 1.71
CA ARG A 158 -8.05 -14.11 1.55
C ARG A 158 -7.24 -12.80 1.69
N PHE A 159 -7.84 -11.68 1.32
CA PHE A 159 -7.18 -10.37 1.28
C PHE A 159 -7.48 -9.48 2.48
N ALA A 160 -8.44 -9.83 3.33
CA ALA A 160 -8.79 -9.08 4.54
C ALA A 160 -7.60 -8.75 5.48
N LYS A 161 -6.52 -9.54 5.44
CA LYS A 161 -5.31 -9.35 6.26
C LYS A 161 -4.07 -8.94 5.46
N ARG A 162 -4.22 -8.54 4.20
CA ARG A 162 -3.11 -8.20 3.30
C ARG A 162 -3.27 -6.78 2.76
N SER A 163 -2.15 -6.11 2.49
CA SER A 163 -2.16 -4.86 1.74
C SER A 163 -2.40 -5.17 0.26
N VAL A 164 -3.58 -4.84 -0.25
CA VAL A 164 -3.99 -5.14 -1.63
C VAL A 164 -4.21 -3.85 -2.38
N ALA A 165 -3.50 -3.69 -3.51
CA ALA A 165 -3.67 -2.56 -4.41
C ALA A 165 -4.98 -2.64 -5.19
N GLY A 166 -5.41 -3.86 -5.53
CA GLY A 166 -6.67 -4.14 -6.21
C GLY A 166 -6.71 -5.53 -6.82
N ALA A 167 -7.81 -5.83 -7.52
CA ALA A 167 -7.99 -7.04 -8.31
C ALA A 167 -8.44 -6.68 -9.74
N LEU A 168 -7.73 -7.20 -10.74
CA LEU A 168 -8.11 -7.17 -12.14
C LEU A 168 -8.92 -8.43 -12.46
N LEU A 169 -10.14 -8.25 -12.93
CA LEU A 169 -11.06 -9.34 -13.23
C LEU A 169 -11.30 -9.44 -14.74
N PHE A 170 -10.87 -10.53 -15.35
CA PHE A 170 -11.09 -10.84 -16.76
C PHE A 170 -12.24 -11.85 -16.87
N THR A 171 -13.42 -11.38 -17.25
CA THR A 171 -14.65 -12.19 -17.38
C THR A 171 -15.54 -11.59 -18.47
N ASP A 172 -16.41 -12.42 -19.05
CA ASP A 172 -17.48 -11.97 -19.95
C ASP A 172 -18.72 -11.44 -19.18
N GLY A 173 -18.70 -11.53 -17.84
CA GLY A 173 -19.76 -11.05 -16.95
C GLY A 173 -20.93 -12.02 -16.78
N LEU A 174 -20.86 -13.21 -17.35
CA LEU A 174 -21.91 -14.22 -17.23
C LEU A 174 -21.65 -15.12 -16.02
N ALA A 175 -22.17 -14.71 -14.87
CA ALA A 175 -22.12 -15.52 -13.66
C ALA A 175 -23.19 -16.63 -13.66
N THR A 176 -22.82 -17.79 -13.11
CA THR A 176 -23.72 -18.93 -12.89
C THR A 176 -24.21 -19.05 -11.44
N ASP A 177 -23.72 -18.17 -10.56
CA ASP A 177 -24.08 -18.10 -9.15
C ASP A 177 -24.82 -16.79 -8.80
N VAL A 178 -25.28 -16.68 -7.55
CA VAL A 178 -26.15 -15.58 -7.10
C VAL A 178 -25.34 -14.30 -6.89
N VAL A 179 -25.42 -13.37 -7.84
CA VAL A 179 -24.65 -12.11 -7.85
C VAL A 179 -25.35 -10.99 -7.07
N GLU A 180 -26.63 -11.12 -6.72
CA GLU A 180 -27.39 -10.07 -5.98
C GLU A 180 -26.66 -9.56 -4.74
N ARG A 181 -25.94 -10.44 -4.03
CA ARG A 181 -25.18 -10.06 -2.85
C ARG A 181 -24.05 -9.07 -3.16
N LEU A 182 -23.33 -9.27 -4.26
CA LEU A 182 -22.24 -8.38 -4.70
C LEU A 182 -22.78 -6.99 -5.08
N LEU A 183 -23.99 -6.94 -5.66
CA LEU A 183 -24.66 -5.69 -6.02
C LEU A 183 -25.20 -4.93 -4.80
N GLN A 184 -25.55 -5.64 -3.73
CA GLN A 184 -26.07 -5.06 -2.49
C GLN A 184 -24.95 -4.61 -1.54
N GLU A 185 -23.91 -5.43 -1.39
CA GLU A 185 -22.84 -5.15 -0.43
C GLU A 185 -21.91 -4.05 -0.93
N GLY A 186 -21.62 -3.97 -2.24
CA GLY A 186 -20.98 -2.82 -2.95
C GLY A 186 -19.61 -2.35 -2.45
N ASP A 187 -19.20 -2.77 -1.25
CA ASP A 187 -18.10 -2.28 -0.47
C ASP A 187 -17.07 -3.40 -0.35
N PHE A 188 -16.29 -3.56 -1.42
CA PHE A 188 -15.13 -4.44 -1.39
C PHE A 188 -13.99 -3.72 -0.67
N PRO A 189 -13.22 -4.41 0.19
CA PRO A 189 -12.10 -3.81 0.92
C PRO A 189 -10.93 -3.41 0.00
N PHE A 190 -11.01 -3.74 -1.29
CA PHE A 190 -10.05 -3.37 -2.32
C PHE A 190 -10.79 -3.01 -3.62
N PRO A 191 -10.19 -2.16 -4.47
CA PRO A 191 -10.80 -1.81 -5.75
C PRO A 191 -10.79 -3.01 -6.71
N LEU A 192 -11.94 -3.26 -7.34
CA LEU A 192 -12.13 -4.26 -8.40
C LEU A 192 -12.16 -3.56 -9.75
N TYR A 193 -11.35 -4.05 -10.67
CA TYR A 193 -11.21 -3.51 -12.03
C TYR A 193 -11.63 -4.58 -13.04
N PRO A 194 -12.89 -4.56 -13.53
CA PRO A 194 -13.32 -5.45 -14.58
C PRO A 194 -12.66 -5.06 -15.91
N VAL A 195 -12.03 -6.03 -16.56
CA VAL A 195 -11.44 -5.89 -17.89
C VAL A 195 -12.41 -6.51 -18.88
N ILE A 196 -13.08 -5.64 -19.63
CA ILE A 196 -14.06 -6.03 -20.64
C ILE A 196 -13.42 -5.81 -22.01
N GLU A 197 -13.45 -6.84 -22.85
CA GLU A 197 -13.08 -6.72 -24.25
C GLU A 197 -14.11 -5.82 -24.96
N ARG A 198 -13.65 -4.74 -25.58
CA ARG A 198 -14.52 -3.90 -26.41
C ARG A 198 -14.86 -4.67 -27.69
N ALA A 199 -16.13 -5.06 -27.81
CA ALA A 199 -16.72 -5.62 -29.02
C ALA A 199 -16.75 -4.60 -30.17
#